data_AF-A0A917G8E9-F1
#
_entry.id   AF-A0A917G8E9-F1
#
_cell.length_a   1.000
_cell.length_b   1.000
_cell.length_c   1.000
_cell.angle_alpha   90.00
_cell.angle_beta   90.00
_cell.angle_gamma   90.00
#
_symmetry.space_group_name_H-M   'P 1'
#
loop_
_entity.id
_entity.type
_entity.pdbx_description
1 polymer ?
#
loop_
_entity_poly.entity_id
_entity_poly.type
_entity_poly.pdbx_seq_one_letter_code
_entity_poly.pdbx_strand_id
1 'polypeptide(L)'
;MGGMTTRVTHDHGTPLTAGWEVLDEMDHRRAWALFDEKFRFEPRAAKDSALSIVEPVPSLTFDFRPTPAGNESAWIARNDAVNAEALRCFVTEFADNPVFIVLDWQHQSHSFDAGSHAAAGPAAEWRKPVYPWGDYCVFARDDFSEGTFSQPWHNTLCVFGDRMVSTLGRTLSTWLPVLRTDGQC
;
A
#
# COMPACT_ATOMS: atom_id res chain seq x y z
N MET A 1 1.19 -26.72 -10.41
CA MET A 1 1.57 -25.29 -10.38
C MET A 1 0.81 -24.67 -9.24
N GLY A 2 1.43 -24.55 -8.06
CA GLY A 2 0.80 -23.90 -6.91
C GLY A 2 0.85 -22.39 -7.11
N GLY A 3 -0.32 -21.73 -7.11
CA GLY A 3 -0.37 -20.27 -7.09
C GLY A 3 0.34 -19.75 -5.84
N MET A 4 1.22 -18.77 -6.01
CA MET A 4 1.76 -18.00 -4.90
C MET A 4 0.64 -17.12 -4.37
N THR A 5 -0.15 -17.66 -3.44
CA THR A 5 -1.09 -16.87 -2.64
C THR A 5 -0.28 -15.97 -1.72
N THR A 6 -0.52 -14.66 -1.77
CA THR A 6 -0.02 -13.72 -0.76
C THR A 6 -0.50 -14.21 0.60
N ARG A 7 0.41 -14.73 1.42
CA ARG A 7 0.08 -15.06 2.81
C ARG A 7 -0.01 -13.75 3.57
N VAL A 8 -1.18 -13.49 4.14
CA VAL A 8 -1.39 -12.35 5.04
C VAL A 8 -1.48 -12.90 6.45
N THR A 9 -0.66 -12.38 7.37
CA THR A 9 -0.72 -12.81 8.76
C THR A 9 -1.90 -12.12 9.45
N HIS A 10 -2.96 -12.89 9.72
CA HIS A 10 -4.14 -12.45 10.48
C HIS A 10 -3.98 -12.57 12.01
N ASP A 11 -2.87 -13.14 12.47
CA ASP A 11 -2.54 -13.25 13.89
C ASP A 11 -1.63 -12.08 14.32
N HIS A 12 -2.11 -11.28 15.27
CA HIS A 12 -1.39 -10.13 15.80
C HIS A 12 -0.52 -10.46 17.03
N GLY A 13 -0.50 -11.72 17.48
CA GLY A 13 0.23 -12.19 18.66
C GLY A 13 1.48 -13.07 18.39
N THR A 14 1.74 -13.46 17.15
CA THR A 14 2.92 -14.24 16.72
C THR A 14 4.11 -13.29 16.40
N PRO A 15 5.39 -13.72 16.54
CA PRO A 15 6.54 -12.91 16.12
C PRO A 15 6.38 -12.39 14.69
N LEU A 16 6.84 -11.15 14.48
CA LEU A 16 6.71 -10.45 13.21
C LEU A 16 7.39 -11.23 12.08
N THR A 17 6.81 -11.15 10.90
CA THR A 17 7.30 -11.82 9.69
C THR A 17 8.53 -11.10 9.16
N ALA A 18 9.32 -11.78 8.32
CA ALA A 18 10.56 -11.22 7.80
C ALA A 18 10.33 -9.85 7.12
N GLY A 19 11.12 -8.87 7.54
CA GLY A 19 11.06 -7.49 7.05
C GLY A 19 10.05 -6.60 7.77
N TRP A 20 9.32 -7.07 8.79
CA TRP A 20 8.36 -6.25 9.52
C TRP A 20 8.82 -5.97 10.94
N GLU A 21 8.82 -4.69 11.33
CA GLU A 21 9.07 -4.28 12.71
C GLU A 21 7.96 -3.33 13.17
N VAL A 22 7.61 -3.40 14.46
CA VAL A 22 6.63 -2.48 15.05
C VAL A 22 7.30 -1.11 15.25
N LEU A 23 6.65 -0.04 14.80
CA LEU A 23 7.09 1.31 15.17
C LEU A 23 6.80 1.54 16.65
N ASP A 24 7.75 2.13 17.35
CA ASP A 24 7.50 2.58 18.70
C ASP A 24 6.45 3.71 18.73
N GLU A 25 5.92 4.01 19.92
CA GLU A 25 4.84 4.99 20.07
C GLU A 25 5.23 6.40 19.60
N MET A 26 6.51 6.77 19.72
CA MET A 26 7.00 8.09 19.30
C MET A 26 7.03 8.18 17.78
N ASP A 27 7.63 7.19 17.12
CA ASP A 27 7.74 7.11 15.67
C ASP A 27 6.38 6.92 15.00
N HIS A 28 5.51 6.11 15.59
CA HIS A 28 4.12 5.96 15.16
C HIS A 28 3.39 7.31 15.15
N ARG A 29 3.44 8.07 16.26
CA ARG A 29 2.78 9.39 16.35
C ARG A 29 3.39 10.40 15.39
N ARG A 30 4.72 10.41 15.27
CA ARG A 30 5.42 11.31 14.34
C ARG A 30 5.04 11.04 12.90
N ALA A 31 5.01 9.76 12.50
CA ALA A 31 4.67 9.38 11.14
C ALA A 31 3.22 9.75 10.79
N TRP A 32 2.27 9.51 11.69
CA TRP A 32 0.88 9.94 11.50
C TRP A 32 0.73 11.47 11.43
N ALA A 33 1.44 12.21 12.30
CA ALA A 33 1.40 13.67 12.27
C ALA A 33 1.94 14.23 10.94
N LEU A 34 3.05 13.69 10.43
CA LEU A 34 3.63 14.09 9.15
C LEU A 34 2.72 13.73 7.97
N PHE A 35 2.10 12.54 8.00
CA PHE A 35 1.14 12.12 6.99
C PHE A 35 -0.07 13.07 6.95
N ASP A 36 -0.65 13.39 8.10
CA ASP A 36 -1.80 14.29 8.19
C ASP A 36 -1.45 15.72 7.74
N GLU A 37 -0.29 16.24 8.16
CA GLU A 37 0.19 17.55 7.71
C GLU A 37 0.31 17.63 6.18
N LYS A 38 0.86 16.59 5.57
CA LYS A 38 1.17 16.56 4.13
C LYS A 38 -0.06 16.31 3.26
N PHE A 39 -0.98 15.46 3.72
CA PHE A 39 -2.07 14.94 2.90
C PHE A 39 -3.47 15.30 3.41
N ARG A 40 -3.60 15.93 4.59
CA ARG A 40 -4.87 16.33 5.22
C ARG A 40 -5.83 15.15 5.28
N PHE A 41 -5.46 14.14 6.08
CA PHE A 41 -6.13 12.86 6.06
C PHE A 41 -7.49 12.93 6.75
N GLU A 42 -8.55 12.76 5.97
CA GLU A 42 -9.95 12.85 6.42
C GLU A 42 -10.67 11.52 6.20
N PRO A 43 -10.57 10.55 7.13
CA PRO A 43 -11.16 9.22 6.96
C PRO A 43 -12.69 9.24 6.88
N ARG A 44 -13.34 10.32 7.34
CA ARG A 44 -14.80 10.53 7.24
C ARG A 44 -15.25 10.99 5.86
N ALA A 45 -14.41 11.74 5.13
CA ALA A 45 -14.73 12.29 3.81
C ALA A 45 -15.06 11.18 2.78
N ALA A 46 -14.46 9.99 2.96
CA ALA A 46 -14.73 8.81 2.15
C ALA A 46 -16.18 8.31 2.19
N LYS A 47 -16.95 8.61 3.24
CA LYS A 47 -18.38 8.21 3.29
C LYS A 47 -19.26 9.11 2.43
N ASP A 48 -18.81 10.34 2.17
CA ASP A 48 -19.56 11.39 1.48
C ASP A 48 -19.08 11.62 0.04
N SER A 49 -18.37 10.65 -0.55
CA SER A 49 -17.80 10.71 -1.91
C SER A 49 -16.64 11.72 -2.10
N ALA A 50 -16.09 12.26 -1.02
CA ALA A 50 -14.85 13.06 -1.06
C ALA A 50 -13.60 12.18 -0.92
N LEU A 51 -12.46 12.68 -1.39
CA LEU A 51 -11.17 12.00 -1.21
C LEU A 51 -10.78 11.98 0.27
N SER A 52 -10.17 10.88 0.72
CA SER A 52 -9.69 10.79 2.11
C SER A 52 -8.37 11.51 2.32
N ILE A 53 -7.68 11.88 1.24
CA ILE A 53 -6.45 12.66 1.24
C ILE A 53 -6.48 13.66 0.09
N VAL A 54 -5.72 14.74 0.25
CA VAL A 54 -5.24 15.53 -0.88
C VAL A 54 -4.16 14.71 -1.58
N GLU A 55 -4.50 14.12 -2.73
CA GLU A 55 -3.55 13.34 -3.52
C GLU A 55 -2.37 14.21 -3.95
N PRO A 56 -1.12 13.80 -3.70
CA PRO A 56 0.06 14.56 -4.09
C PRO A 56 0.26 14.54 -5.61
N VAL A 57 1.14 15.43 -6.08
CA VAL A 57 1.59 15.46 -7.48
C VAL A 57 3.07 15.08 -7.53
N PRO A 58 3.48 14.08 -8.34
CA PRO A 58 2.62 13.27 -9.20
C PRO A 58 1.90 12.15 -8.44
N SER A 59 0.71 11.76 -8.92
CA SER A 59 0.02 10.53 -8.50
C SER A 59 -0.83 9.90 -9.59
N LEU A 60 -1.02 8.58 -9.46
CA LEU A 60 -1.99 7.80 -10.22
C LEU A 60 -2.84 6.99 -9.25
N THR A 61 -4.17 7.15 -9.35
CA THR A 61 -5.11 6.39 -8.53
C THR A 61 -5.87 5.39 -9.37
N PHE A 62 -5.88 4.12 -8.94
CA PHE A 62 -6.49 2.99 -9.64
C PHE A 62 -7.82 2.59 -9.01
N ASP A 63 -8.78 2.16 -9.84
CA ASP A 63 -10.10 1.67 -9.41
C ASP A 63 -10.18 0.14 -9.43
N PHE A 64 -10.54 -0.48 -8.31
CA PHE A 64 -10.71 -1.93 -8.20
C PHE A 64 -12.18 -2.37 -8.18
N ARG A 65 -13.14 -1.44 -8.18
CA ARG A 65 -14.59 -1.72 -8.24
C ARG A 65 -15.04 -2.49 -9.48
N PRO A 66 -14.44 -2.31 -10.68
CA PRO A 66 -14.84 -3.06 -11.89
C PRO A 66 -14.61 -4.58 -11.81
N THR A 67 -14.07 -5.09 -10.70
CA THR A 67 -13.99 -6.53 -10.44
C THR A 67 -15.39 -7.09 -10.18
N PRO A 68 -15.89 -8.08 -10.94
CA PRO A 68 -17.20 -8.65 -10.70
C PRO A 68 -17.30 -9.19 -9.26
N ALA A 69 -18.29 -8.72 -8.52
CA ALA A 69 -18.56 -9.22 -7.18
C ALA A 69 -18.75 -10.75 -7.22
N GLY A 70 -18.06 -11.47 -6.32
CA GLY A 70 -18.25 -12.91 -6.13
C GLY A 70 -17.29 -13.85 -6.85
N ASN A 71 -16.28 -13.36 -7.59
CA ASN A 71 -15.19 -14.21 -8.07
C ASN A 71 -13.96 -14.12 -7.13
N GLU A 72 -13.98 -14.95 -6.09
CA GLU A 72 -12.90 -15.04 -5.11
C GLU A 72 -11.53 -15.32 -5.75
N SER A 73 -11.46 -16.22 -6.73
CA SER A 73 -10.20 -16.54 -7.41
C SER A 73 -9.62 -15.36 -8.19
N ALA A 74 -10.48 -14.57 -8.85
CA ALA A 74 -10.06 -13.35 -9.54
C ALA A 74 -9.59 -12.28 -8.55
N TRP A 75 -10.24 -12.17 -7.39
CA TRP A 75 -9.81 -11.28 -6.32
C TRP A 75 -8.44 -11.67 -5.76
N ILE A 76 -8.23 -12.96 -5.44
CA ILE A 76 -6.94 -13.49 -4.95
C ILE A 76 -5.83 -13.19 -5.97
N ALA A 77 -6.04 -13.54 -7.24
CA ALA A 77 -5.04 -13.33 -8.28
C ALA A 77 -4.69 -11.84 -8.45
N ARG A 78 -5.67 -10.95 -8.33
CA ARG A 78 -5.46 -9.51 -8.43
C ARG A 78 -4.74 -8.94 -7.20
N ASN A 79 -5.11 -9.38 -6.00
CA ASN A 79 -4.40 -9.05 -4.77
C ASN A 79 -2.93 -9.47 -4.86
N ASP A 80 -2.67 -10.71 -5.29
CA ASP A 80 -1.32 -11.25 -5.45
C ASP A 80 -0.52 -10.46 -6.48
N ALA A 81 -1.11 -10.13 -7.63
CA ALA A 81 -0.47 -9.34 -8.66
C ALA A 81 -0.10 -7.93 -8.19
N VAL A 82 -0.99 -7.23 -7.46
CA VAL A 82 -0.69 -5.89 -6.92
C VAL A 82 0.44 -5.95 -5.89
N ASN A 83 0.37 -6.87 -4.92
CA ASN A 83 1.37 -6.97 -3.87
C ASN A 83 2.74 -7.40 -4.44
N ALA A 84 2.76 -8.30 -5.43
CA ALA A 84 3.99 -8.71 -6.10
C ALA A 84 4.63 -7.57 -6.90
N GLU A 85 3.84 -6.80 -7.66
CA GLU A 85 4.36 -5.65 -8.40
C GLU A 85 4.84 -4.53 -7.47
N ALA A 86 4.14 -4.30 -6.36
CA ALA A 86 4.59 -3.35 -5.34
C ALA A 86 5.92 -3.78 -4.72
N LEU A 87 6.05 -5.06 -4.30
CA LEU A 87 7.30 -5.58 -3.76
C LEU A 87 8.45 -5.50 -4.76
N ARG A 88 8.20 -5.87 -6.02
CA ARG A 88 9.20 -5.75 -7.09
C ARG A 88 9.67 -4.30 -7.19
N CYS A 89 8.74 -3.33 -7.24
CA CYS A 89 9.07 -1.91 -7.30
C CYS A 89 9.86 -1.44 -6.08
N PHE A 90 9.45 -1.83 -4.87
CA PHE A 90 10.14 -1.45 -3.63
C PHE A 90 11.59 -1.95 -3.61
N VAL A 91 11.82 -3.18 -4.04
CA VAL A 91 13.16 -3.77 -4.07
C VAL A 91 14.01 -3.21 -5.21
N THR A 92 13.45 -2.92 -6.39
CA THR A 92 14.25 -2.45 -7.54
C THR A 92 14.56 -0.95 -7.46
N GLU A 93 13.57 -0.12 -7.12
CA GLU A 93 13.72 1.34 -7.19
C GLU A 93 14.30 1.95 -5.92
N PHE A 94 14.27 1.21 -4.81
CA PHE A 94 14.74 1.65 -3.50
C PHE A 94 15.76 0.68 -2.91
N ALA A 95 16.55 0.00 -3.76
CA ALA A 95 17.54 -1.00 -3.33
C ALA A 95 18.52 -0.47 -2.27
N ASP A 96 18.89 0.81 -2.34
CA ASP A 96 19.82 1.45 -1.40
C ASP A 96 19.19 1.68 0.00
N ASN A 97 17.86 1.76 0.06
CA ASN A 97 17.09 1.90 1.30
C ASN A 97 15.68 1.30 1.10
N PRO A 98 15.50 -0.02 1.19
CA PRO A 98 14.24 -0.69 0.89
C PRO A 98 13.24 -0.63 2.05
N VAL A 99 13.48 0.23 3.06
CA VAL A 99 12.63 0.38 4.23
C VAL A 99 11.53 1.41 3.96
N PHE A 100 10.29 1.02 4.26
CA PHE A 100 9.09 1.85 4.17
C PHE A 100 8.44 1.98 5.54
N ILE A 101 7.81 3.13 5.79
CA ILE A 101 6.86 3.29 6.87
C ILE A 101 5.51 2.76 6.41
N VAL A 102 4.89 1.92 7.24
CA VAL A 102 3.56 1.35 7.02
C VAL A 102 2.58 1.86 8.06
N LEU A 103 1.71 2.78 7.66
CA LEU A 103 0.63 3.26 8.51
C LEU A 103 -0.61 2.38 8.31
N ASP A 104 -1.21 1.99 9.43
CA ASP A 104 -2.41 1.14 9.48
C ASP A 104 -3.46 1.85 10.32
N TRP A 105 -4.52 2.34 9.70
CA TRP A 105 -5.47 3.23 10.37
C TRP A 105 -6.16 2.54 11.55
N GLN A 106 -6.18 3.23 12.70
CA GLN A 106 -6.64 2.72 14.01
C GLN A 106 -5.84 1.54 14.59
N HIS A 107 -4.72 1.16 13.98
CA HIS A 107 -3.95 -0.02 14.34
C HIS A 107 -2.47 0.32 14.51
N GLN A 108 -1.69 -0.66 14.98
CA GLN A 108 -0.24 -0.50 15.15
C GLN A 108 0.44 -0.28 13.79
N SER A 109 1.26 0.76 13.68
CA SER A 109 2.09 1.02 12.49
C SER A 109 3.40 0.25 12.56
N HIS A 110 4.00 0.03 11.38
CA HIS A 110 5.19 -0.80 11.22
C HIS A 110 6.24 -0.11 10.35
N SER A 111 7.50 -0.53 10.45
CA SER A 111 8.46 -0.41 9.37
C SER A 111 8.42 -1.69 8.53
N PHE A 112 8.70 -1.55 7.24
CA PHE A 112 8.73 -2.64 6.28
C PHE A 112 10.00 -2.59 5.44
N ASP A 113 10.94 -3.49 5.71
CA ASP A 113 12.09 -3.77 4.86
C ASP A 113 11.68 -4.73 3.73
N ALA A 114 11.44 -4.15 2.55
CA ALA A 114 11.06 -4.90 1.36
C ALA A 114 12.16 -5.87 0.88
N GLY A 115 13.43 -5.56 1.13
CA GLY A 115 14.57 -6.40 0.77
C GLY A 115 14.60 -7.67 1.62
N SER A 116 14.48 -7.53 2.93
CA SER A 116 14.36 -8.66 3.87
C SER A 116 13.11 -9.50 3.59
N HIS A 117 11.98 -8.86 3.29
CA HIS A 117 10.76 -9.56 2.92
C HIS A 117 10.92 -10.38 1.63
N ALA A 118 11.49 -9.80 0.58
CA ALA A 118 11.76 -10.51 -0.67
C ALA A 118 12.76 -11.66 -0.50
N ALA A 119 13.81 -11.47 0.32
CA ALA A 119 14.82 -12.48 0.60
C ALA A 119 14.25 -13.71 1.33
N ALA A 120 13.20 -13.54 2.13
CA ALA A 120 12.53 -14.66 2.80
C ALA A 120 11.68 -15.53 1.85
N GLY A 121 11.40 -15.05 0.63
CA GLY A 121 10.80 -15.82 -0.44
C GLY A 121 9.47 -16.48 -0.04
N PRO A 122 9.29 -17.80 -0.25
CA PRO A 122 8.03 -18.50 0.09
C PRO A 122 7.67 -18.51 1.59
N ALA A 123 8.61 -18.16 2.47
CA ALA A 123 8.37 -18.03 3.91
C ALA A 123 7.92 -16.61 4.31
N ALA A 124 7.98 -15.64 3.39
CA ALA A 124 7.52 -14.29 3.62
C ALA A 124 6.00 -14.25 3.74
N GLU A 125 5.49 -13.53 4.74
CA GLU A 125 4.07 -13.23 4.89
C GLU A 125 3.88 -11.73 5.07
N TRP A 126 2.91 -11.18 4.34
CA TRP A 126 2.53 -9.78 4.44
C TRP A 126 1.80 -9.55 5.74
N ARG A 127 2.26 -8.57 6.52
CA ARG A 127 1.51 -8.14 7.68
C ARG A 127 0.27 -7.36 7.29
N LYS A 128 0.43 -6.45 6.33
CA LYS A 128 -0.63 -5.69 5.66
C LYS A 128 -0.34 -5.69 4.16
N PRO A 129 -1.32 -5.98 3.28
CA PRO A 129 -1.11 -5.89 1.84
C PRO A 129 -1.14 -4.42 1.36
N VAL A 130 -0.49 -4.15 0.23
CA VAL A 130 -0.64 -2.88 -0.50
C VAL A 130 -2.01 -2.80 -1.17
N TYR A 131 -2.53 -3.95 -1.62
CA TYR A 131 -3.88 -4.05 -2.15
C TYR A 131 -4.92 -3.53 -1.12
N PRO A 132 -5.90 -2.69 -1.54
CA PRO A 132 -6.89 -2.13 -0.63
C PRO A 132 -7.79 -3.22 -0.03
N TRP A 133 -7.59 -3.52 1.26
CA TRP A 133 -8.40 -4.48 1.99
C TRP A 133 -8.50 -4.12 3.48
N GLY A 134 -9.73 -3.96 3.97
CA GLY A 134 -9.99 -3.65 5.38
C GLY A 134 -9.88 -2.16 5.70
N ASP A 135 -8.76 -1.74 6.27
CA ASP A 135 -8.48 -0.37 6.75
C ASP A 135 -7.64 0.43 5.75
N TYR A 136 -7.56 1.76 5.95
CA TYR A 136 -6.60 2.58 5.20
C TYR A 136 -5.18 2.13 5.53
N CYS A 137 -4.39 1.86 4.49
CA CYS A 137 -2.99 1.52 4.65
C CYS A 137 -2.13 2.43 3.78
N VAL A 138 -1.03 2.91 4.35
CA VAL A 138 -0.02 3.71 3.65
C VAL A 138 1.27 2.93 3.64
N PHE A 139 1.89 2.75 2.48
CA PHE A 139 3.30 2.37 2.37
C PHE A 139 4.05 3.57 1.83
N ALA A 140 4.95 4.16 2.61
CA ALA A 140 5.63 5.37 2.17
C ALA A 140 7.09 5.42 2.60
N ARG A 141 7.85 6.27 1.94
CA ARG A 141 9.13 6.75 2.47
C ARG A 141 8.90 7.47 3.81
N ASP A 142 9.93 7.55 4.63
CA ASP A 142 9.90 8.20 5.95
C ASP A 142 9.53 9.69 5.88
N ASP A 143 9.88 10.35 4.78
CA ASP A 143 9.49 11.73 4.46
C ASP A 143 8.15 11.85 3.69
N PHE A 144 7.49 10.72 3.43
CA PHE A 144 6.26 10.62 2.64
C PHE A 144 6.36 11.26 1.24
N SER A 145 7.55 11.38 0.67
CA SER A 145 7.75 11.88 -0.70
C SER A 145 7.13 10.96 -1.74
N GLU A 146 7.21 9.65 -1.50
CA GLU A 146 6.77 8.61 -2.42
C GLU A 146 6.14 7.44 -1.68
N GLY A 147 5.19 6.76 -2.30
CA GLY A 147 4.49 5.65 -1.67
C GLY A 147 3.17 5.26 -2.32
N THR A 148 2.35 4.58 -1.54
CA THR A 148 0.98 4.20 -1.87
C THR A 148 0.02 4.52 -0.73
N PHE A 149 -1.23 4.81 -1.07
CA PHE A 149 -2.34 4.98 -0.14
C PHE A 149 -3.52 4.13 -0.60
N SER A 150 -3.89 3.15 0.22
CA SER A 150 -5.02 2.28 -0.04
C SER A 150 -6.28 2.81 0.66
N GLN A 151 -7.38 2.91 -0.11
CA GLN A 151 -8.67 3.37 0.38
C GLN A 151 -9.72 2.27 0.15
N PRO A 152 -10.04 1.47 1.18
CA PRO A 152 -10.86 0.28 1.01
C PRO A 152 -12.34 0.59 0.78
N TRP A 153 -12.88 1.69 1.31
CA TRP A 153 -14.28 2.08 1.09
C TRP A 153 -14.63 2.40 -0.37
N HIS A 154 -13.69 3.01 -1.11
CA HIS A 154 -13.85 3.24 -2.54
C HIS A 154 -13.16 2.18 -3.40
N ASN A 155 -12.48 1.21 -2.77
CA ASN A 155 -11.68 0.19 -3.40
C ASN A 155 -10.67 0.80 -4.39
N THR A 156 -9.86 1.73 -3.91
CA THR A 156 -8.86 2.44 -4.71
C THR A 156 -7.46 2.35 -4.12
N LEU A 157 -6.44 2.41 -4.99
CA LEU A 157 -5.03 2.53 -4.61
C LEU A 157 -4.45 3.77 -5.29
N CYS A 158 -4.03 4.75 -4.51
CA CYS A 158 -3.24 5.88 -4.99
C CYS A 158 -1.75 5.51 -4.92
N VAL A 159 -1.02 5.66 -6.02
CA VAL A 159 0.44 5.54 -6.10
C VAL A 159 0.99 6.93 -6.33
N PHE A 160 1.94 7.38 -5.51
CA PHE A 160 2.44 8.74 -5.55
C PHE A 160 3.96 8.86 -5.46
N GLY A 161 4.47 9.97 -6.02
CA GLY A 161 5.90 10.28 -6.08
C GLY A 161 6.51 9.88 -7.43
N ASP A 162 7.53 10.63 -7.87
CA ASP A 162 8.06 10.53 -9.25
C ASP A 162 8.51 9.11 -9.63
N ARG A 163 9.28 8.43 -8.77
CA ARG A 163 9.77 7.07 -9.09
C ARG A 163 8.64 6.07 -9.02
N MET A 164 7.84 6.10 -7.95
CA MET A 164 6.68 5.21 -7.79
C MET A 164 5.67 5.32 -8.94
N VAL A 165 5.35 6.54 -9.40
CA VAL A 165 4.43 6.76 -10.53
C VAL A 165 5.03 6.25 -11.84
N SER A 166 6.31 6.55 -12.10
CA SER A 166 6.98 6.14 -13.34
C SER A 166 7.26 4.63 -13.43
N THR A 167 7.14 3.89 -12.32
CA THR A 167 7.42 2.46 -12.22
C THR A 167 6.18 1.66 -11.85
N LEU A 168 5.81 1.57 -10.56
CA LEU A 168 4.60 0.87 -10.11
C LEU A 168 3.36 1.41 -10.80
N GLY A 169 3.18 2.73 -10.81
CA GLY A 169 2.02 3.38 -11.45
C GLY A 169 1.93 3.05 -12.94
N ARG A 170 3.06 3.13 -13.66
CA ARG A 170 3.14 2.75 -15.07
C ARG A 170 2.83 1.27 -15.31
N THR A 171 3.31 0.35 -14.47
CA THR A 171 3.03 -1.08 -14.63
C THR A 171 1.55 -1.37 -14.36
N LEU A 172 1.00 -0.84 -13.27
CA LEU A 172 -0.40 -1.04 -12.91
C LEU A 172 -1.37 -0.48 -13.97
N SER A 173 -1.05 0.66 -14.60
CA SER A 173 -1.92 1.25 -15.63
C SER A 173 -2.05 0.43 -16.91
N THR A 174 -1.21 -0.59 -17.10
CA THR A 174 -1.34 -1.51 -18.26
C THR A 174 -2.49 -2.50 -18.10
N TRP A 175 -3.01 -2.71 -16.88
CA TRP A 175 -4.02 -3.73 -16.60
C TRP A 175 -5.06 -3.34 -15.54
N LEU A 176 -4.89 -2.21 -14.86
CA LEU A 176 -5.88 -1.59 -13.97
C LEU A 176 -6.41 -0.28 -14.56
N PRO A 177 -7.70 0.01 -14.40
CA PRO A 177 -8.26 1.29 -14.81
C PRO A 177 -7.72 2.42 -13.92
N VAL A 178 -7.18 3.46 -14.56
CA VAL A 178 -6.82 4.70 -13.89
C VAL A 178 -8.10 5.49 -13.63
N LEU A 179 -8.35 5.79 -12.35
CA LEU A 179 -9.48 6.59 -11.89
C LEU A 179 -9.15 8.07 -11.84
N ARG A 180 -7.92 8.41 -11.42
CA ARG A 180 -7.44 9.78 -11.30
C ARG A 180 -5.95 9.88 -11.61
N THR A 181 -5.58 11.05 -12.11
CA THR A 181 -4.19 11.50 -12.25
C THR A 181 -4.06 12.81 -11.50
N ASP A 182 -3.10 12.90 -10.57
CA ASP A 182 -2.83 14.11 -9.80
C ASP A 182 -4.08 14.65 -9.05
N GLY A 183 -4.87 13.72 -8.51
CA GLY A 183 -6.13 14.03 -7.82
C GLY A 183 -7.27 14.50 -8.73
N GLN A 184 -7.10 14.50 -10.05
CA GLN A 184 -8.12 14.90 -11.04
C GLN A 184 -8.70 13.69 -11.77
N CYS A 185 -10.01 13.71 -12.02
CA CYS A 185 -10.73 12.70 -12.82
C CYS A 185 -10.55 12.92 -14.32
#